data_AF-A0A3D2UUV5-F1
#
_entry.id   AF-A0A3D2UUV5-F1
#
_cell.length_a   1.000
_cell.length_b   1.000
_cell.length_c   1.000
_cell.angle_alpha   90.00
_cell.angle_beta   90.00
_cell.angle_gamma   90.00
#
_symmetry.space_group_name_H-M   'P 1'
#
loop_
_entity.id
_entity.type
_entity.pdbx_description
1 polymer ?
#
loop_
_entity_poly.entity_id
_entity_poly.type
_entity_poly.pdbx_seq_one_letter_code
_entity_poly.pdbx_strand_id
1 'polypeptide(L)'
;MKEIQDSGKVWCKGSNRPVHAVRVGNKIFATGKGEDQTSECWVDGDVLCVDLHEREIRIARKIPLDLEPTLQGTLFNGFTHTKHADVLIVSSDHDRIEEKIVSGEAYRTGQYNSMSSREFWNKATGRGTNEQ
;
A
#
# COMPACT_ATOMS: atom_id res chain seq x y z
N MET A 1 11.96 -11.70 -10.25
CA MET A 1 11.56 -10.30 -9.97
C MET A 1 10.52 -10.35 -8.86
N LYS A 2 10.62 -9.52 -7.82
CA LYS A 2 9.56 -9.44 -6.80
C LYS A 2 8.39 -8.68 -7.42
N GLU A 3 7.20 -9.26 -7.42
CA GLU A 3 5.99 -8.69 -8.01
C GLU A 3 4.79 -8.95 -7.11
N ILE A 4 3.70 -8.22 -7.34
CA ILE A 4 2.42 -8.51 -6.69
C ILE A 4 1.80 -9.69 -7.40
N GLN A 5 1.58 -10.77 -6.66
CA GLN A 5 1.12 -12.06 -7.20
C GLN A 5 -0.37 -12.30 -6.97
N ASP A 6 -0.98 -11.54 -6.06
CA ASP A 6 -2.41 -11.60 -5.76
C ASP A 6 -2.83 -10.39 -4.92
N SER A 7 -4.12 -10.07 -4.90
CA SER A 7 -4.67 -8.98 -4.10
C SER A 7 -6.08 -9.30 -3.62
N GLY A 8 -6.44 -8.81 -2.45
CA GLY A 8 -7.79 -9.01 -1.92
C GLY A 8 -7.97 -8.36 -0.56
N LYS A 9 -8.89 -8.89 0.23
CA LYS A 9 -9.10 -8.49 1.62
C LYS A 9 -8.76 -9.63 2.56
N VAL A 10 -8.19 -9.27 3.71
CA VAL A 10 -7.91 -10.16 4.82
C VAL A 10 -8.59 -9.66 6.08
N TRP A 11 -9.01 -10.57 6.95
CA TRP A 11 -9.46 -10.24 8.29
C TRP A 11 -8.29 -10.35 9.25
N CYS A 12 -7.78 -9.23 9.76
CA CYS A 12 -6.75 -9.23 10.79
C CYS A 12 -7.37 -9.47 12.16
N LYS A 13 -6.74 -10.30 13.00
CA LYS A 13 -7.16 -10.49 14.40
C LYS A 13 -7.14 -9.14 15.12
N GLY A 14 -8.25 -8.80 15.79
CA GLY A 14 -8.43 -7.51 16.46
C GLY A 14 -8.95 -6.38 15.58
N SER A 15 -9.05 -6.57 14.26
CA SER A 15 -9.74 -5.63 13.37
C SER A 15 -11.25 -5.84 13.42
N ASN A 16 -12.00 -4.74 13.35
CA ASN A 16 -13.45 -4.76 13.22
C ASN A 16 -13.94 -4.88 11.77
N ARG A 17 -13.03 -4.84 10.79
CA ARG A 17 -13.34 -4.94 9.36
C ARG A 17 -12.23 -5.61 8.54
N PRO A 18 -12.55 -6.17 7.36
CA PRO A 18 -11.53 -6.67 6.44
C PRO A 18 -10.69 -5.50 5.89
N VAL A 19 -9.38 -5.71 5.75
CA VAL A 19 -8.45 -4.72 5.20
C VAL A 19 -7.93 -5.18 3.85
N HIS A 20 -7.71 -4.23 2.94
CA HIS A 20 -7.12 -4.54 1.64
C HIS A 20 -5.64 -4.91 1.79
N ALA A 21 -5.24 -5.99 1.14
CA ALA A 21 -3.89 -6.52 1.21
C ALA A 21 -3.44 -7.10 -0.13
N VAL A 22 -2.12 -7.13 -0.34
CA VAL A 22 -1.48 -7.70 -1.52
C VAL A 22 -0.51 -8.80 -1.11
N ARG A 23 -0.33 -9.81 -1.97
CA ARG A 23 0.67 -10.86 -1.76
C ARG A 23 1.91 -10.57 -2.60
N VAL A 24 3.07 -10.55 -1.94
CA VAL A 24 4.38 -10.45 -2.58
C VAL A 24 5.24 -11.60 -2.04
N GLY A 25 5.52 -12.59 -2.89
CA GLY A 25 6.17 -13.82 -2.48
C GLY A 25 5.30 -14.64 -1.51
N ASN A 26 5.88 -14.99 -0.36
CA ASN A 26 5.22 -15.73 0.71
C ASN A 26 4.59 -14.83 1.79
N LYS A 27 4.64 -13.50 1.63
CA LYS A 27 4.14 -12.53 2.61
C LYS A 27 2.88 -11.83 2.08
N ILE A 28 1.95 -11.53 2.99
CA ILE A 28 0.79 -10.68 2.73
C ILE A 28 1.02 -9.34 3.41
N PHE A 29 0.81 -8.25 2.68
CA PHE A 29 1.02 -6.90 3.16
C PHE A 29 -0.32 -6.18 3.21
N ALA A 30 -0.73 -5.74 4.40
CA ALA A 30 -1.85 -4.81 4.53
C ALA A 30 -1.45 -3.48 3.89
N THR A 31 -2.28 -3.00 2.97
CA THR A 31 -1.99 -1.74 2.24
C THR A 31 -2.33 -0.50 3.05
N GLY A 32 -3.12 -0.65 4.11
CA GLY A 32 -3.72 0.45 4.89
C GLY A 32 -4.71 1.30 4.09
N LYS A 33 -5.23 0.78 2.97
CA LYS A 33 -6.29 1.41 2.17
C LYS A 33 -7.59 1.50 2.99
N GLY A 34 -8.11 2.72 3.12
CA GLY A 34 -9.44 2.99 3.66
C GLY A 34 -10.58 2.47 2.77
N GLU A 35 -11.80 2.54 3.29
CA GLU A 35 -12.99 2.05 2.59
C GLU A 35 -13.25 2.82 1.30
N ASP A 36 -13.26 4.15 1.38
CA ASP A 36 -13.55 5.07 0.26
C ASP A 36 -12.31 5.46 -0.56
N GLN A 37 -11.13 4.97 -0.18
CA GLN A 37 -9.89 5.21 -0.92
C GLN A 37 -9.82 4.34 -2.17
N THR A 38 -9.28 4.87 -3.26
CA THR A 38 -8.69 4.05 -4.32
C THR A 38 -7.25 3.72 -3.96
N SER A 39 -6.69 2.67 -4.57
CA SER A 39 -5.31 2.31 -4.36
C SER A 39 -4.66 1.75 -5.62
N GLU A 40 -3.41 2.13 -5.87
CA GLU A 40 -2.52 1.44 -6.81
C GLU A 40 -1.30 0.91 -6.04
N CYS A 41 -0.83 -0.29 -6.38
CA CYS A 41 0.30 -0.91 -5.72
C CYS A 41 1.27 -1.49 -6.73
N TRP A 42 2.57 -1.39 -6.45
CA TRP A 42 3.61 -2.04 -7.25
C TRP A 42 4.86 -2.31 -6.41
N VAL A 43 5.73 -3.19 -6.91
CA VAL A 43 7.04 -3.44 -6.32
C VAL A 43 8.10 -2.61 -7.05
N ASP A 44 8.99 -1.97 -6.29
CA ASP A 44 10.13 -1.20 -6.78
C ASP A 44 11.37 -1.58 -5.95
N GLY A 45 12.24 -2.41 -6.53
CA GLY A 45 13.35 -3.01 -5.80
C GLY A 45 12.88 -3.86 -4.61
N ASP A 46 13.26 -3.45 -3.39
CA ASP A 46 12.94 -4.13 -2.14
C ASP A 46 11.78 -3.50 -1.36
N VAL A 47 10.99 -2.64 -2.00
CA VAL A 47 9.82 -2.01 -1.38
C VAL A 47 8.53 -2.27 -2.15
N LEU A 48 7.44 -2.42 -1.40
CA LEU A 48 6.08 -2.29 -1.90
C LEU A 48 5.68 -0.82 -1.82
N CYS A 49 5.38 -0.24 -2.97
CA CYS A 49 4.85 1.10 -3.12
C CYS A 49 3.33 1.04 -3.14
N VAL A 50 2.69 1.88 -2.34
CA VAL A 50 1.23 2.01 -2.24
C VAL A 50 0.87 3.47 -2.42
N ASP A 51 0.09 3.78 -3.44
CA ASP A 51 -0.59 5.06 -3.60
C ASP A 51 -2.03 4.92 -3.14
N LEU A 52 -2.44 5.71 -2.15
CA LEU A 52 -3.81 5.78 -1.64
C LEU A 52 -4.41 7.14 -1.95
N HIS A 53 -5.61 7.16 -2.51
CA HIS A 53 -6.23 8.41 -2.95
C HIS A 53 -7.71 8.48 -2.52
N GLU A 54 -8.06 9.56 -1.81
CA GLU A 54 -9.44 9.89 -1.48
C GLU A 54 -9.62 11.41 -1.45
N ARG A 55 -10.58 11.92 -2.22
CA ARG A 55 -10.96 13.34 -2.24
C ARG A 55 -9.74 14.27 -2.45
N GLU A 56 -9.37 15.02 -1.41
CA GLU A 56 -8.26 15.97 -1.40
C GLU A 56 -7.07 15.47 -0.57
N ILE A 57 -6.94 14.15 -0.41
CA ILE A 57 -5.86 13.50 0.32
C ILE A 57 -5.26 12.42 -0.57
N ARG A 58 -3.93 12.43 -0.74
CA ARG A 58 -3.19 11.37 -1.41
C ARG A 58 -1.97 10.98 -0.58
N ILE A 59 -1.74 9.68 -0.44
CA ILE A 59 -0.72 9.11 0.45
C ILE A 59 0.19 8.21 -0.36
N ALA A 60 1.48 8.51 -0.37
CA ALA A 60 2.50 7.60 -0.85
C ALA A 60 3.06 6.83 0.35
N ARG A 61 2.87 5.52 0.38
CA ARG A 61 3.32 4.63 1.46
C ARG A 61 4.32 3.62 0.92
N LYS A 62 5.48 3.53 1.55
CA LYS A 62 6.59 2.65 1.19
C LYS A 62 6.79 1.61 2.28
N ILE A 63 6.55 0.35 1.92
CA ILE A 63 6.61 -0.78 2.85
C ILE A 63 7.80 -1.68 2.47
N PRO A 64 8.85 -1.80 3.31
CA PRO A 64 9.96 -2.71 3.03
C PRO A 64 9.49 -4.17 2.95
N LEU A 65 9.96 -4.90 1.93
CA LEU A 65 9.56 -6.29 1.70
C LEU A 65 10.25 -7.28 2.66
N ASP A 66 11.29 -6.84 3.36
CA ASP A 66 11.97 -7.60 4.42
C ASP A 66 11.23 -7.57 5.76
N LEU A 67 10.18 -6.75 5.91
CA LEU A 67 9.39 -6.72 7.15
C LEU A 67 8.77 -8.08 7.44
N GLU A 68 8.92 -8.51 8.70
CA GLU A 68 8.30 -9.73 9.17
C GLU A 68 6.83 -9.49 9.51
N PRO A 69 5.94 -10.44 9.19
CA PRO A 69 4.54 -10.30 9.51
C PRO A 69 4.31 -10.40 11.01
N THR A 70 3.54 -9.47 11.55
CA THR A 70 3.26 -9.36 12.99
C THR A 70 1.80 -9.68 13.33
N LEU A 71 0.93 -9.74 12.32
CA LEU A 71 -0.50 -9.96 12.51
C LEU A 71 -0.91 -11.34 11.99
N GLN A 72 -1.70 -12.04 12.78
CA GLN A 72 -2.45 -13.21 12.30
C GLN A 72 -3.76 -12.75 11.67
N GLY A 73 -4.16 -13.41 10.59
CA GLY A 73 -5.46 -13.18 9.98
C GLY A 73 -5.87 -14.30 9.04
N THR A 74 -7.01 -14.09 8.40
CA THR A 74 -7.60 -15.05 7.47
C THR A 74 -7.92 -14.35 6.15
N LEU A 75 -7.76 -15.05 5.03
CA LEU A 75 -8.25 -14.55 3.74
C LEU A 75 -9.77 -14.35 3.81
N PHE A 76 -10.25 -13.23 3.27
CA PHE A 76 -11.68 -12.90 3.26
C PHE A 76 -12.26 -13.00 1.86
N ASN A 77 -11.79 -12.16 0.92
CA ASN A 77 -12.22 -12.21 -0.48
C ASN A 77 -11.16 -11.60 -1.42
N GLY A 78 -11.37 -11.71 -2.73
CA GLY A 78 -10.52 -11.08 -3.76
C GLY A 78 -9.27 -11.88 -4.16
N PHE A 79 -8.66 -12.60 -3.22
CA PHE A 79 -7.52 -13.48 -3.51
C PHE A 79 -7.98 -14.65 -4.40
N THR A 80 -7.39 -14.76 -5.59
CA THR A 80 -7.74 -15.78 -6.59
C THR A 80 -6.70 -16.89 -6.70
N HIS A 81 -5.45 -16.58 -6.37
CA HIS A 81 -4.30 -17.48 -6.49
C HIS A 81 -3.78 -17.94 -5.13
N THR A 82 -4.18 -17.29 -4.04
CA THR A 82 -3.78 -17.59 -2.67
C THR A 82 -4.85 -18.44 -1.99
N LYS A 83 -4.51 -19.67 -1.59
CA LYS A 83 -5.49 -20.66 -1.09
C LYS A 83 -5.42 -20.97 0.41
N HIS A 84 -4.36 -20.53 1.10
CA HIS A 84 -4.23 -20.78 2.54
C HIS A 84 -5.18 -19.86 3.30
N ALA A 85 -6.11 -20.44 4.08
CA ALA A 85 -7.09 -19.67 4.82
C ALA A 85 -6.41 -18.80 5.89
N ASP A 86 -5.53 -19.37 6.71
CA ASP A 86 -4.77 -18.65 7.72
C ASP A 86 -3.46 -18.09 7.15
N VAL A 87 -3.21 -16.82 7.43
CA VAL A 87 -2.11 -16.06 6.86
C VAL A 87 -1.45 -15.17 7.91
N LEU A 88 -0.15 -14.94 7.72
CA LEU A 88 0.63 -13.96 8.46
C LEU A 88 0.71 -12.67 7.62
N ILE A 89 0.40 -11.55 8.24
CA ILE A 89 0.21 -10.26 7.59
C ILE A 89 1.22 -9.26 8.15
N VAL A 90 1.92 -8.58 7.24
CA VAL A 90 2.71 -7.39 7.55
C VAL A 90 1.74 -6.22 7.73
N SER A 91 1.73 -5.63 8.93
CA SER A 91 0.88 -4.49 9.27
C SER A 91 1.27 -3.26 8.46
N SER A 92 0.28 -2.45 8.09
CA SER A 92 0.51 -1.12 7.49
C SER A 92 1.03 -0.08 8.50
N ASP A 93 0.98 -0.39 9.80
CA ASP A 93 1.28 0.55 10.88
C ASP A 93 2.66 0.31 11.50
N HIS A 94 3.54 -0.41 10.80
CA HIS A 94 4.89 -0.72 11.28
C HIS A 94 5.79 0.51 11.21
N ASP A 95 6.58 0.78 12.25
CA ASP A 95 7.49 1.94 12.37
C ASP A 95 8.50 2.13 11.23
N ARG A 96 8.79 1.09 10.44
CA ARG A 96 9.71 1.13 9.29
C ARG A 96 9.01 1.54 7.98
N ILE A 97 7.70 1.74 8.02
CA ILE A 97 6.91 2.19 6.89
C ILE A 97 7.06 3.71 6.79
N GLU A 98 7.51 4.16 5.61
CA GLU A 98 7.63 5.59 5.31
C GLU A 98 6.35 6.05 4.61
N GLU A 99 5.80 7.19 5.04
CA GLU A 99 4.61 7.77 4.45
C GLU A 99 4.80 9.25 4.12
N LYS A 100 4.32 9.63 2.93
CA LYS A 100 4.13 11.02 2.56
C LYS A 100 2.66 11.29 2.29
N ILE A 101 2.08 12.15 3.12
CA ILE A 101 0.69 12.59 2.98
C ILE A 101 0.69 13.97 2.30
N VAL A 102 -0.12 14.10 1.26
CA VAL A 102 -0.39 15.36 0.57
C VAL A 102 -1.88 15.64 0.68
N SER A 103 -2.24 16.78 1.28
CA SER A 103 -3.63 17.16 1.51
C SER A 103 -3.90 18.65 1.35
N GLY A 104 -5.18 19.00 1.23
CA GLY A 104 -5.65 20.39 1.29
C GLY A 104 -5.05 21.29 0.20
N GLU A 105 -4.47 22.42 0.61
CA GLU A 105 -3.92 23.38 -0.35
C GLU A 105 -2.75 22.82 -1.15
N ALA A 106 -1.84 22.09 -0.51
CA ALA A 106 -0.72 21.44 -1.20
C ALA A 106 -1.22 20.43 -2.25
N TYR A 107 -2.31 19.71 -1.93
CA TYR A 107 -2.97 18.80 -2.85
C TYR A 107 -3.55 19.54 -4.07
N ARG A 108 -4.31 20.63 -3.84
CA ARG A 108 -4.95 21.40 -4.91
C ARG A 108 -3.95 22.14 -5.79
N THR A 109 -3.04 22.89 -5.19
CA THR A 109 -2.01 23.67 -5.90
C THR A 109 -1.05 22.79 -6.67
N GLY A 110 -0.74 21.61 -6.12
CA GLY A 110 0.12 20.62 -6.78
C GLY A 110 -0.58 19.78 -7.84
N GLN A 111 -1.90 19.97 -8.08
CA GLN A 111 -2.73 19.25 -9.05
C GLN A 111 -2.66 17.72 -8.90
N TYR A 112 -2.66 17.25 -7.65
CA TYR A 112 -2.47 15.83 -7.34
C TYR A 112 -3.68 14.96 -7.67
N ASN A 113 -4.82 15.54 -8.01
CA ASN A 113 -6.04 14.81 -8.40
C ASN A 113 -5.96 14.19 -9.79
N SER A 114 -5.23 14.81 -10.72
CA SER A 114 -5.13 14.37 -12.13
C SER A 114 -3.87 13.56 -12.42
N MET A 115 -2.96 13.43 -11.45
CA MET A 115 -1.71 12.67 -11.63
C MET A 115 -1.96 11.17 -11.65
N SER A 116 -1.24 10.46 -12.51
CA SER A 116 -1.08 9.01 -12.38
C SER A 116 -0.36 8.68 -11.06
N SER A 117 -0.50 7.43 -10.60
CA SER A 117 0.16 6.99 -9.37
C SER A 117 1.68 7.08 -9.43
N ARG A 118 2.27 6.86 -10.62
CA ARG A 118 3.72 6.98 -10.81
C ARG A 118 4.22 8.43 -10.75
N GLU A 119 3.49 9.36 -11.38
CA GLU A 119 3.82 10.79 -11.31
C GLU A 119 3.71 11.32 -9.89
N PHE A 120 2.60 10.99 -9.21
CA PHE A 120 2.42 11.33 -7.80
C PHE A 120 3.55 10.78 -6.95
N TRP A 121 3.87 9.50 -7.10
CA TRP A 121 4.91 8.84 -6.30
C TRP A 121 6.27 9.53 -6.46
N ASN A 122 6.70 9.78 -7.70
CA ASN A 122 7.98 10.42 -7.98
C ASN A 122 8.04 11.83 -7.37
N LYS A 123 6.96 12.59 -7.47
CA LYS A 123 6.85 13.94 -6.90
C LYS A 123 6.83 13.92 -5.37
N ALA A 124 6.07 13.01 -4.76
CA ALA A 124 5.92 12.91 -3.31
C ALA A 124 7.18 12.41 -2.61
N THR A 125 7.92 11.50 -3.25
CA THR A 125 9.12 10.86 -2.68
C THR A 125 10.44 11.51 -3.11
N GLY A 126 10.39 12.53 -3.97
CA GLY A 126 11.59 13.24 -4.45
C GLY A 126 12.44 12.44 -5.44
N ARG A 127 11.92 11.36 -6.04
CA ARG A 127 12.64 10.54 -7.04
C ARG A 127 12.86 11.24 -8.39
N GLY A 128 12.52 12.52 -8.53
CA GLY A 128 12.62 13.30 -9.76
C GLY A 128 13.44 14.60 -9.68
N THR A 129 14.22 14.84 -8.63
CA THR A 129 15.04 16.07 -8.50
C THR A 129 16.54 15.81 -8.33
N ASN A 130 17.04 14.67 -8.80
CA ASN A 130 18.48 14.45 -9.01
C ASN A 130 18.75 14.21 -10.49
N GLU A 131 18.48 15.23 -11.31
CA GLU A 131 19.15 15.39 -12.60
C GLU A 131 19.66 16.84 -12.69
N GLN A 132 20.99 16.95 -12.55
CA GLN A 132 21.90 18.07 -12.81
C GLN A 132 21.97 19.20 -11.75
#